data_AF-A0A7T1Y177-F1
#
_entry.id   AF-A0A7T1Y177-F1
#
_cell.length_a   1.000
_cell.length_b   1.000
_cell.length_c   1.000
_cell.angle_alpha   90.00
_cell.angle_beta   90.00
_cell.angle_gamma   90.00
#
_symmetry.space_group_name_H-M   'P 1'
#
loop_
_entity.id
_entity.type
_entity.pdbx_description
1 polymer ?
#
loop_
_entity_poly.entity_id
_entity_poly.type
_entity_poly.pdbx_seq_one_letter_code
_entity_poly.pdbx_strand_id
1 'polypeptide(L)'
;MRWLKGLILAIILLAVLLVGILFAVNNQQTVPLNLIWMELPAVSLSVWLLAALVCGVVLGMLAMTGVWLRLRTALSRAQRLNRQQRKELDRLRVQELKELP
;
A
#
# COMPACT_ATOMS: atom_id res chain seq x y z
N MET A 1 3.79 -7.01 -16.45
CA MET A 1 2.84 -6.59 -15.38
C MET A 1 3.33 -5.45 -14.49
N ARG A 2 4.63 -5.32 -14.15
CA ARG A 2 5.14 -4.22 -13.29
C ARG A 2 5.04 -2.83 -13.96
N TRP A 3 5.30 -2.76 -15.27
CA TRP A 3 5.23 -1.51 -16.05
C TRP A 3 3.80 -0.99 -16.21
N LEU A 4 2.83 -1.88 -16.45
CA LEU A 4 1.41 -1.51 -16.53
C LEU A 4 0.88 -0.97 -15.20
N LYS A 5 1.25 -1.60 -14.07
CA LYS A 5 0.93 -1.08 -12.73
C LYS A 5 1.54 0.30 -12.48
N GLY A 6 2.79 0.50 -12.92
CA GLY A 6 3.46 1.80 -12.85
C GLY A 6 2.76 2.87 -13.70
N LEU A 7 2.36 2.53 -14.93
CA LEU A 7 1.63 3.44 -15.82
C LEU A 7 0.27 3.83 -15.25
N ILE A 8 -0.51 2.86 -14.75
CA ILE A 8 -1.80 3.13 -14.11
C ILE A 8 -1.61 4.03 -12.88
N LEU A 9 -0.60 3.76 -12.05
CA LEU A 9 -0.30 4.59 -10.88
C LEU A 9 0.07 6.02 -11.29
N ALA A 10 0.89 6.19 -12.34
CA ALA A 10 1.28 7.49 -12.85
C ALA A 10 0.07 8.27 -13.37
N ILE A 11 -0.84 7.62 -14.11
CA ILE A 11 -2.08 8.24 -14.60
C ILE A 11 -2.95 8.69 -13.42
N ILE A 12 -3.13 7.84 -12.41
CA ILE A 12 -3.90 8.19 -11.21
C ILE A 12 -3.26 9.38 -10.49
N LEU A 13 -1.94 9.37 -10.31
CA LEU A 13 -1.22 10.47 -9.66
C LEU A 13 -1.41 11.79 -10.42
N LEU A 14 -1.32 11.73 -11.76
CA LEU A 14 -1.48 12.90 -12.63
C LEU A 14 -2.91 13.44 -12.59
N ALA A 15 -3.91 12.54 -12.56
CA ALA A 15 -5.31 12.90 -12.40
C ALA A 15 -5.58 13.57 -11.04
N VAL A 16 -5.06 13.00 -9.95
CA VAL A 16 -5.17 13.59 -8.60
C VAL A 16 -4.51 14.97 -8.56
N LEU A 17 -3.35 15.14 -9.19
CA LEU A 17 -2.66 16.42 -9.26
C LEU A 17 -3.49 17.47 -10.02
N LEU A 18 -4.01 17.10 -11.20
CA LEU A 18 -4.84 17.98 -12.02
C LEU A 18 -6.10 18.42 -11.27
N VAL A 19 -6.79 17.47 -10.64
CA VAL A 19 -7.98 17.76 -9.82
C VAL A 19 -7.60 18.66 -8.64
N GLY A 20 -6.48 18.39 -7.96
CA GLY A 20 -6.00 19.23 -6.86
C GLY A 20 -5.71 20.67 -7.29
N ILE A 21 -5.06 20.87 -8.43
CA ILE A 21 -4.76 22.19 -8.99
C ILE A 21 -6.05 22.92 -9.40
N LEU A 22 -6.94 22.26 -10.14
CA LEU A 22 -8.23 22.83 -10.55
C LEU A 22 -9.07 23.23 -9.34
N PHE A 23 -9.06 22.39 -8.31
CA PHE A 23 -9.76 22.65 -7.07
C PHE A 23 -9.14 23.85 -6.32
N ALA A 24 -7.80 23.93 -6.26
CA ALA A 24 -7.10 25.06 -5.65
C ALA A 24 -7.36 26.40 -6.35
N VAL A 25 -7.35 26.41 -7.68
CA VAL A 25 -7.56 27.63 -8.49
C VAL A 25 -9.01 28.10 -8.42
N ASN A 26 -9.99 27.19 -8.46
CA ASN A 26 -11.41 27.56 -8.44
C ASN A 26 -11.96 27.82 -7.03
N ASN A 27 -11.32 27.28 -5.98
CA ASN A 27 -11.78 27.41 -4.59
C ASN A 27 -10.78 28.19 -3.75
N GLN A 28 -10.46 29.42 -4.16
CA GLN A 28 -9.59 30.36 -3.43
C GLN A 28 -10.28 31.00 -2.21
N GLN A 29 -11.55 30.69 -1.96
CA GLN A 29 -12.26 31.19 -0.81
C GLN A 29 -11.59 30.70 0.48
N THR A 30 -11.14 31.64 1.30
CA THR A 30 -10.56 31.37 2.61
C THR A 30 -11.69 31.11 3.60
N VAL A 31 -11.70 29.91 4.18
CA VAL A 31 -12.72 29.51 5.17
C VAL A 31 -12.00 29.17 6.47
N PRO A 32 -12.36 29.80 7.60
CA PRO A 32 -11.85 29.38 8.91
C PRO A 32 -12.40 27.99 9.22
N LEU A 33 -11.53 27.03 9.50
CA LEU A 33 -11.94 25.67 9.80
C LEU A 33 -12.13 25.54 11.32
N ASN A 34 -13.37 25.39 11.76
CA ASN A 34 -13.71 25.12 13.15
C ASN A 34 -13.81 23.59 13.38
N LEU A 35 -12.83 23.01 14.08
CA LEU A 35 -12.74 21.60 14.45
C LEU A 35 -13.53 21.26 15.73
N ILE A 36 -14.68 21.89 15.97
CA ILE A 36 -15.54 21.74 17.15
C ILE A 36 -14.89 22.27 18.44
N TRP A 37 -13.62 21.93 18.69
CA TRP A 37 -12.83 22.30 19.87
C TRP A 37 -11.68 23.26 19.55
N MET A 38 -11.40 23.50 18.26
CA MET A 38 -10.26 24.30 17.82
C MET A 38 -10.58 25.06 16.53
N GLU A 39 -10.34 26.36 16.51
CA GLU A 39 -10.40 27.15 15.29
C GLU A 39 -9.01 27.26 14.66
N LEU A 40 -8.91 26.79 13.43
CA LEU A 40 -7.69 26.89 12.65
C LEU A 40 -7.67 28.20 11.84
N PRO A 41 -6.47 28.72 11.52
CA PRO A 41 -6.33 29.92 10.72
C PRO A 41 -7.07 29.80 9.38
N ALA A 42 -7.58 30.94 8.90
CA ALA A 42 -8.26 31.01 7.62
C ALA A 42 -7.26 30.72 6.50
N VAL A 43 -7.43 29.57 5.86
CA VAL A 43 -6.69 29.15 4.66
C VAL A 43 -7.73 28.76 3.61
N SER A 44 -7.33 28.68 2.34
CA SER A 44 -8.23 28.21 1.29
C SER A 44 -8.74 26.80 1.59
N LEU A 45 -10.02 26.56 1.31
CA LEU A 45 -10.66 25.25 1.51
C LEU A 45 -9.89 24.12 0.79
N SER A 46 -9.31 24.45 -0.35
CA SER A 46 -8.45 23.58 -1.14
C SER A 46 -7.24 23.05 -0.36
N VAL A 47 -6.59 23.87 0.45
CA VAL A 47 -5.44 23.43 1.26
C VAL A 47 -5.89 22.45 2.34
N TRP A 48 -7.03 22.70 2.99
CA TRP A 48 -7.59 21.77 3.98
C TRP A 48 -7.90 20.40 3.39
N LEU A 49 -8.56 20.38 2.22
CA LEU A 49 -8.90 19.13 1.54
C LEU A 49 -7.65 18.39 1.06
N LEU A 50 -6.65 19.10 0.54
CA LEU A 50 -5.40 18.49 0.10
C LEU A 50 -4.61 17.93 1.28
N ALA A 51 -4.54 18.66 2.41
CA ALA A 51 -3.93 18.18 3.64
C ALA A 51 -4.64 16.93 4.18
N ALA A 52 -5.97 16.92 4.23
CA ALA A 52 -6.75 15.76 4.66
C ALA A 52 -6.52 14.55 3.75
N LEU A 53 -6.44 14.76 2.43
CA LEU A 53 -6.15 13.71 1.46
C LEU A 53 -4.75 13.12 1.67
N VAL A 54 -3.73 13.97 1.84
CA VAL A 54 -2.35 13.54 2.12
C VAL A 54 -2.31 12.74 3.43
N CYS A 55 -2.94 13.25 4.50
CA CYS A 55 -3.04 12.54 5.78
C CYS A 55 -3.73 11.19 5.61
N GLY A 56 -4.84 11.11 4.89
CA GLY A 56 -5.55 9.86 4.61
C GLY A 56 -4.70 8.84 3.85
N VAL A 57 -3.94 9.29 2.84
CA VAL A 57 -3.02 8.43 2.08
C VAL A 57 -1.89 7.91 2.98
N VAL A 58 -1.29 8.78 3.80
CA VAL A 58 -0.22 8.38 4.73
C VAL A 58 -0.74 7.37 5.75
N LEU A 59 -1.90 7.61 6.35
CA LEU A 59 -2.53 6.68 7.28
C LEU A 59 -2.88 5.35 6.61
N GLY A 60 -3.40 5.38 5.39
CA GLY A 60 -3.69 4.18 4.60
C GLY A 60 -2.42 3.37 4.29
N MET A 61 -1.33 4.03 3.90
CA MET A 61 -0.03 3.39 3.68
C MET A 61 0.48 2.73 4.96
N LEU A 62 0.44 3.44 6.09
CA LEU A 62 0.85 2.93 7.40
C LEU A 62 0.03 1.69 7.82
N ALA A 63 -1.29 1.73 7.64
CA ALA A 63 -2.15 0.58 7.89
C ALA A 63 -1.78 -0.62 7.00
N MET A 64 -1.48 -0.38 5.73
CA MET A 64 -1.16 -1.44 4.76
C MET A 64 0.22 -2.08 5.01
N THR A 65 1.18 -1.35 5.57
CA THR A 65 2.49 -1.89 5.95
C THR A 65 2.38 -3.07 6.93
N GLY A 66 1.48 -3.00 7.91
CA GLY A 66 1.28 -4.09 8.88
C GLY A 66 0.80 -5.38 8.21
N VAL A 67 -0.18 -5.26 7.30
CA VAL A 67 -0.69 -6.38 6.51
C VAL A 67 0.43 -6.95 5.63
N TRP A 68 1.17 -6.10 4.94
CA TRP A 68 2.28 -6.52 4.08
C TRP A 68 3.36 -7.30 4.83
N LEU A 69 3.76 -6.86 6.03
CA LEU A 69 4.73 -7.56 6.88
C LEU A 69 4.21 -8.95 7.29
N ARG A 70 2.94 -9.05 7.69
CA ARG A 70 2.32 -10.33 8.04
C ARG A 70 2.29 -11.29 6.85
N LEU A 71 1.93 -10.80 5.67
CA LEU A 71 1.95 -11.61 4.44
C LEU A 71 3.36 -12.07 4.08
N ARG A 72 4.36 -11.20 4.20
CA ARG A 72 5.76 -11.51 3.89
C ARG A 72 6.34 -12.56 4.84
N THR A 73 6.02 -12.49 6.12
CA THR A 73 6.44 -13.49 7.11
C THR A 73 5.74 -14.84 6.87
N ALA A 74 4.44 -14.84 6.59
CA ALA A 74 3.69 -16.06 6.23
C ALA A 74 4.25 -16.72 4.96
N LEU A 75 4.53 -15.94 3.93
CA LEU A 75 5.15 -16.42 2.68
C LEU A 75 6.51 -17.08 2.96
N SER A 76 7.35 -16.42 3.75
CA SER A 76 8.68 -16.93 4.10
C SER A 76 8.61 -18.25 4.89
N ARG A 77 7.64 -18.37 5.80
CA ARG A 77 7.39 -19.61 6.55
C ARG A 77 6.91 -20.74 5.62
N ALA A 78 5.94 -20.46 4.76
CA ALA A 78 5.42 -21.44 3.81
C ALA A 78 6.51 -21.95 2.85
N GLN A 79 7.37 -21.06 2.36
CA GLN A 79 8.50 -21.44 1.50
C GLN A 79 9.51 -22.34 2.22
N ARG A 80 9.80 -22.09 3.51
CA ARG A 80 10.70 -22.95 4.30
C ARG A 80 10.10 -24.34 4.49
N LEU A 81 8.82 -24.44 4.85
CA LEU A 81 8.14 -25.72 5.03
C LEU A 81 8.10 -26.51 3.72
N ASN A 82 7.78 -25.86 2.60
CA ASN A 82 7.75 -26.51 1.29
C ASN A 82 9.12 -27.08 0.90
N ARG A 83 10.21 -26.37 1.22
CA ARG A 83 11.58 -26.86 1.00
C ARG A 83 11.93 -28.07 1.87
N GLN A 84 11.45 -28.11 3.12
CA GLN A 84 11.67 -29.26 4.01
C GLN A 84 10.92 -30.49 3.50
N GLN A 85 9.62 -30.35 3.19
CA GLN A 85 8.79 -31.43 2.64
C GLN A 85 9.37 -31.99 1.34
N ARG A 86 9.88 -31.13 0.44
CA ARG A 86 10.56 -31.58 -0.78
C ARG A 86 11.80 -32.44 -0.47
N LYS A 87 12.62 -32.05 0.51
CA LYS A 87 13.80 -32.83 0.90
C LYS A 87 13.44 -34.19 1.51
N GLU A 88 12.35 -34.26 2.26
CA GLU A 88 11.84 -35.53 2.81
C GLU A 88 11.36 -36.46 1.69
N LEU A 89 10.58 -35.94 0.73
CA LEU A 89 10.16 -36.70 -0.44
C LEU A 89 11.36 -37.21 -1.26
N ASP A 90 12.38 -36.37 -1.46
CA ASP A 90 13.58 -36.78 -2.19
C ASP A 90 14.36 -37.86 -1.43
N ARG A 91 14.44 -37.78 -0.09
CA ARG A 91 15.06 -38.84 0.74
C ARG A 91 14.30 -40.15 0.64
N LEU A 92 12.98 -40.11 0.76
CA LEU A 92 12.13 -41.30 0.68
C LEU A 92 12.24 -41.98 -0.69
N ARG A 93 12.26 -41.21 -1.78
CA ARG A 93 12.48 -41.75 -3.13
C ARG A 93 13.85 -42.41 -3.31
N VAL A 94 14.90 -41.79 -2.78
CA VAL A 94 16.26 -42.37 -2.84
C VAL A 94 16.33 -43.65 -2.01
N GLN A 95 15.59 -43.73 -0.90
CA GLN A 95 15.52 -44.94 -0.07
C GLN A 95 14.74 -46.06 -0.77
N GLU A 96 13.57 -45.77 -1.37
CA GLU A 96 12.84 -46.73 -2.21
C GLU A 96 13.71 -47.30 -3.34
N LEU A 97 14.47 -46.45 -4.03
CA LEU A 97 15.35 -46.88 -5.11
C LEU A 97 16.53 -47.75 -4.65
N LYS A 98 16.93 -47.64 -3.37
CA LYS A 98 18.03 -48.40 -2.79
C LYS A 98 17.59 -49.75 -2.22
N GLU A 99 16.30 -49.90 -1.95
CA GLU A 99 15.66 -51.13 -1.47
C GLU A 99 15.12 -52.01 -2.62
N LEU A 100 15.19 -51.54 -3.87
CA LEU A 100 14.94 -52.37 -5.05
C LEU A 100 16.14 -53.33 -5.27
N PRO A 101 15.90 -54.66 -5.39
CA PRO A 101 16.94 -55.69 -5.53
C PRO A 101 17.69 -55.65 -6.86
#